data_AF-A0A9E5H2N7-F1
#
_entry.id   AF-A0A9E5H2N7-F1
#
_cell.length_a   1.000
_cell.length_b   1.000
_cell.length_c   1.000
_cell.angle_alpha   90.00
_cell.angle_beta   90.00
_cell.angle_gamma   90.00
#
_symmetry.space_group_name_H-M   'P 1'
#
loop_
_entity.id
_entity.type
_entity.pdbx_description
1 polymer ?
#
loop_
_entity_poly.entity_id
_entity_poly.type
_entity_poly.pdbx_seq_one_letter_code
_entity_poly.pdbx_strand_id
1 'polypeptide(L)'
;PIDWDFVPEKKYTTKIVQSEPIIVLFDASNESEHSFLWPAQRGYRFETSAHKISSENTLNVSVNNLKGEIADFTFKMLVEKSLKNDSKHLNSVNSIQIEAASGTSKKQKVQIAIQQKNGLVFGKIIELTPEMTSISIPFSDLKIVPMVLLPRPYPGFQSYWFSSLAPQQFDKTLIEALQISIGPGINKENLSEYQGMMIRKILLK
;
A
#
# COMPACT_ATOMS: atom_id res chain seq x y z
N PRO A 1 -44.16 13.84 -21.07
CA PRO A 1 -43.61 12.60 -21.64
C PRO A 1 -42.75 12.92 -22.87
N ILE A 2 -41.48 13.28 -22.67
CA ILE A 2 -40.62 13.83 -23.75
C ILE A 2 -39.28 13.10 -23.91
N ASP A 3 -39.00 12.06 -23.12
CA ASP A 3 -37.69 11.40 -23.13
C ASP A 3 -37.79 9.95 -22.63
N TRP A 4 -38.55 9.12 -23.36
CA TRP A 4 -38.68 7.68 -23.07
C TRP A 4 -37.67 6.83 -23.85
N ASP A 5 -36.89 7.46 -24.73
CA ASP A 5 -35.89 6.88 -25.60
C ASP A 5 -34.46 7.33 -25.22
N PHE A 6 -34.25 7.70 -23.95
CA PHE A 6 -32.91 8.01 -23.45
C PHE A 6 -32.00 6.78 -23.57
N VAL A 7 -31.10 6.82 -24.56
CA VAL A 7 -30.00 5.85 -24.73
C VAL A 7 -28.76 6.46 -24.07
N PRO A 8 -28.35 6.02 -22.87
CA PRO A 8 -27.15 6.56 -22.23
C PRO A 8 -25.91 6.23 -23.05
N GLU A 9 -25.13 7.26 -23.43
CA GLU A 9 -23.80 7.07 -24.03
C GLU A 9 -22.83 6.35 -23.07
N LYS A 10 -23.03 6.54 -21.75
CA LYS A 10 -22.24 5.89 -20.71
C LYS A 10 -22.72 4.47 -20.47
N LYS A 11 -21.91 3.51 -20.92
CA LYS A 11 -22.09 2.09 -20.60
C LYS A 11 -21.67 1.83 -19.17
N TYR A 12 -22.54 1.23 -18.37
CA TYR A 12 -22.20 0.69 -17.05
C TYR A 12 -21.88 -0.79 -17.19
N THR A 13 -20.88 -1.27 -16.44
CA THR A 13 -20.57 -2.70 -16.35
C THR A 13 -20.79 -3.15 -14.92
N THR A 14 -21.70 -4.09 -14.71
CA THR A 14 -21.89 -4.76 -13.42
C THR A 14 -21.18 -6.11 -13.47
N LYS A 15 -20.17 -6.31 -12.61
CA LYS A 15 -19.51 -7.61 -12.45
C LYS A 15 -20.22 -8.39 -11.36
N ILE A 16 -20.66 -9.61 -11.67
CA ILE A 16 -21.13 -10.58 -10.66
C ILE A 16 -19.90 -11.32 -10.15
N VAL A 17 -19.57 -11.16 -8.87
CA VAL A 17 -18.40 -11.77 -8.23
C VAL A 17 -18.89 -12.81 -7.23
N GLN A 18 -18.23 -13.97 -7.16
CA GLN A 18 -18.49 -14.96 -6.12
C GLN A 18 -18.14 -14.36 -4.74
N SER A 19 -18.90 -14.70 -3.70
CA SER A 19 -18.66 -14.18 -2.34
C SER A 19 -17.47 -14.89 -1.69
N GLU A 20 -16.26 -14.61 -2.17
CA GLU A 20 -15.03 -15.00 -1.49
C GLU A 20 -14.74 -14.02 -0.34
N PRO A 21 -14.18 -14.47 0.79
CA PRO A 21 -13.84 -13.60 1.92
C PRO A 21 -12.58 -12.78 1.62
N ILE A 22 -12.60 -12.00 0.54
CA ILE A 22 -11.47 -11.22 0.05
C ILE A 22 -11.88 -9.77 -0.06
N ILE A 23 -11.06 -8.87 0.45
CA ILE A 23 -11.25 -7.42 0.25
C ILE A 23 -10.13 -6.90 -0.63
N VAL A 24 -10.47 -6.36 -1.81
CA VAL A 24 -9.48 -5.76 -2.71
C VAL A 24 -9.13 -4.36 -2.20
N LEU A 25 -7.89 -4.16 -1.76
CA LEU A 25 -7.41 -2.86 -1.31
C LEU A 25 -6.79 -2.04 -2.45
N PHE A 26 -6.06 -2.71 -3.35
CA PHE A 26 -5.41 -2.11 -4.50
C PHE A 26 -5.41 -3.07 -5.69
N ASP A 27 -5.63 -2.52 -6.88
CA ASP A 27 -5.48 -3.21 -8.17
C ASP A 27 -4.99 -2.20 -9.22
N ALA A 28 -3.77 -2.40 -9.72
CA ALA A 28 -3.14 -1.51 -10.69
C ALA A 28 -3.88 -1.45 -12.04
N SER A 29 -4.82 -2.35 -12.31
CA SER A 29 -5.68 -2.31 -13.50
C SER A 29 -6.87 -1.36 -13.35
N ASN A 30 -7.18 -0.87 -12.13
CA ASN A 30 -8.29 0.04 -11.86
C ASN A 30 -7.79 1.33 -11.22
N GLU A 31 -7.35 2.30 -12.03
CA GLU A 31 -6.73 3.55 -11.55
C GLU A 31 -7.72 4.49 -10.82
N SER A 32 -9.04 4.32 -10.99
CA SER A 32 -10.04 5.31 -10.58
C SER A 32 -10.38 5.34 -9.07
N GLU A 33 -9.79 4.45 -8.26
CA GLU A 33 -10.24 4.21 -6.89
C GLU A 33 -9.18 4.38 -5.79
N HIS A 34 -7.92 4.65 -6.14
CA HIS A 34 -6.83 4.62 -5.17
C HIS A 34 -6.52 6.00 -4.60
N SER A 35 -6.58 6.12 -3.27
CA SER A 35 -6.24 7.37 -2.55
C SER A 35 -4.87 7.24 -1.89
N PHE A 36 -3.83 7.71 -2.58
CA PHE A 36 -2.46 7.70 -2.07
C PHE A 36 -2.07 9.03 -1.40
N LEU A 37 -1.35 8.94 -0.29
CA LEU A 37 -0.64 10.04 0.34
C LEU A 37 0.86 9.85 0.11
N TRP A 38 1.43 10.68 -0.75
CA TRP A 38 2.84 10.67 -1.10
C TRP A 38 3.66 11.61 -0.20
N PRO A 39 4.91 11.28 0.14
CA PRO A 39 5.76 12.18 0.90
C PRO A 39 6.15 13.40 0.03
N ALA A 40 6.35 14.56 0.64
CA ALA A 40 6.86 15.75 -0.08
C ALA A 40 8.39 15.72 -0.33
N GLN A 41 9.04 14.56 -0.11
CA GLN A 41 10.47 14.39 -0.31
C GLN A 41 10.85 14.56 -1.80
N ARG A 42 12.11 14.89 -2.11
CA ARG A 42 12.61 14.90 -3.49
C ARG A 42 13.36 13.60 -3.76
N GLY A 43 13.47 13.20 -5.03
CA GLY A 43 14.33 12.08 -5.45
C GLY A 43 13.67 10.70 -5.47
N TYR A 44 12.36 10.64 -5.28
CA TYR A 44 11.55 9.46 -5.59
C TYR A 44 10.82 9.62 -6.93
N ARG A 45 10.43 8.50 -7.52
CA ARG A 45 9.58 8.41 -8.72
C ARG A 45 8.46 7.42 -8.44
N PHE A 46 7.28 7.73 -8.94
CA PHE A 46 6.19 6.75 -9.02
C PHE A 46 5.52 6.90 -10.38
N GLU A 47 5.13 5.78 -10.96
CA GLU A 47 4.46 5.72 -12.25
C GLU A 47 3.59 4.46 -12.31
N THR A 48 2.45 4.55 -13.00
CA THR A 48 1.68 3.38 -13.37
C THR A 48 2.15 2.91 -14.74
N SER A 49 2.58 1.66 -14.86
CA SER A 49 2.90 1.05 -16.16
C SER A 49 1.74 0.17 -16.60
N ALA A 50 1.16 0.52 -17.75
CA ALA A 50 0.16 -0.27 -18.42
C ALA A 50 0.83 -1.36 -19.27
N HIS A 51 0.36 -2.61 -19.12
CA HIS A 51 0.81 -3.72 -19.94
C HIS A 51 -0.21 -4.01 -21.06
N LYS A 52 0.21 -4.73 -22.12
CA LYS A 52 -0.72 -5.16 -23.19
C LYS A 52 -1.89 -5.97 -22.62
N ILE A 53 -1.62 -6.69 -21.54
CA ILE A 53 -2.61 -7.42 -20.75
C ILE A 53 -2.92 -6.54 -19.54
N SER A 54 -4.13 -5.97 -19.47
CA SER A 54 -4.49 -5.01 -18.41
C SER A 54 -4.34 -5.56 -16.99
N SER A 55 -4.54 -6.87 -16.78
CA SER A 55 -4.33 -7.51 -15.47
C SER A 55 -2.86 -7.57 -15.04
N GLU A 56 -1.93 -7.18 -15.90
CA GLU A 56 -0.50 -7.14 -15.61
C GLU A 56 0.03 -5.72 -15.36
N ASN A 57 -0.85 -4.71 -15.32
CA ASN A 57 -0.50 -3.36 -14.92
C ASN A 57 0.18 -3.35 -13.55
N THR A 58 1.09 -2.40 -13.32
CA THR A 58 1.79 -2.25 -12.03
C THR A 58 1.91 -0.79 -11.64
N LEU A 59 1.86 -0.54 -10.33
CA LEU A 59 2.37 0.69 -9.72
C LEU A 59 3.86 0.49 -9.44
N ASN A 60 4.69 1.26 -10.12
CA ASN A 60 6.14 1.25 -9.94
C ASN A 60 6.51 2.41 -9.02
N VAL A 61 7.27 2.12 -7.97
CA VAL A 61 7.75 3.11 -7.02
C VAL A 61 9.23 2.93 -6.85
N SER A 62 10.01 4.00 -6.99
CA SER A 62 11.46 3.93 -6.84
C SER A 62 12.06 5.16 -6.19
N VAL A 63 13.22 4.94 -5.59
CA VAL A 63 14.00 5.96 -4.91
C VAL A 63 15.45 5.80 -5.32
N ASN A 64 16.04 6.86 -5.87
CA ASN A 64 17.41 6.77 -6.40
C ASN A 64 18.47 6.67 -5.30
N ASN A 65 18.19 7.25 -4.13
CA ASN A 65 19.10 7.32 -3.00
C ASN A 65 18.30 7.60 -1.72
N LEU A 66 18.39 6.70 -0.73
CA LEU A 66 17.79 6.85 0.60
C LEU A 66 18.77 7.39 1.65
N LYS A 67 20.04 7.59 1.30
CA LYS A 67 21.04 8.10 2.24
C LYS A 67 20.70 9.54 2.63
N GLY A 68 20.43 9.74 3.91
CA GLY A 68 20.12 11.03 4.50
C GLY A 68 19.91 10.91 6.01
N GLU A 69 19.47 12.01 6.63
CA GLU A 69 19.11 12.04 8.06
C GLU A 69 17.98 11.04 8.38
N ILE A 70 17.01 10.93 7.46
CA ILE A 70 15.92 9.95 7.51
C ILE A 70 16.11 9.01 6.34
N ALA A 71 16.60 7.80 6.62
CA ALA A 71 16.78 6.74 5.63
C ALA A 71 15.48 5.96 5.38
N ASP A 72 14.41 6.69 5.09
CA ASP A 72 13.06 6.15 4.90
C ASP A 72 12.31 6.94 3.82
N PHE A 73 11.74 6.20 2.88
CA PHE A 73 10.73 6.67 1.96
C PHE A 73 9.45 5.89 2.24
N THR A 74 8.40 6.59 2.64
CA THR A 74 7.11 5.98 2.95
C THR A 74 6.00 6.72 2.24
N PHE A 75 5.06 5.96 1.68
CA PHE A 75 3.77 6.46 1.21
C PHE A 75 2.65 5.70 1.90
N LYS A 76 1.45 6.28 1.89
CA LYS A 76 0.25 5.64 2.43
C LYS A 76 -0.81 5.48 1.38
N MET A 77 -1.63 4.45 1.54
CA MET A 77 -2.84 4.26 0.77
C MET A 77 -4.01 4.21 1.73
N LEU A 78 -4.96 5.13 1.59
CA LEU A 78 -6.19 5.14 2.38
C LEU A 78 -7.10 4.04 1.88
N VAL A 79 -7.58 3.18 2.79
CA VAL A 79 -8.33 1.97 2.43
C VAL A 79 -9.78 1.98 2.92
N GLU A 80 -10.20 3.08 3.57
CA GLU A 80 -11.53 3.17 4.18
C GLU A 80 -12.67 2.92 3.17
N LYS A 81 -12.55 3.43 1.93
CA LYS A 81 -13.54 3.20 0.87
C LYS A 81 -13.66 1.71 0.54
N SER A 82 -12.54 1.03 0.31
CA SER A 82 -12.50 -0.40 0.00
C SER A 82 -13.08 -1.25 1.14
N LEU A 83 -12.75 -0.91 2.39
CA LEU A 83 -13.28 -1.60 3.57
C LEU A 83 -14.79 -1.37 3.77
N LYS A 84 -15.28 -0.15 3.51
CA LYS A 84 -16.72 0.16 3.59
C LYS A 84 -17.52 -0.62 2.54
N ASN A 85 -17.01 -0.67 1.31
CA ASN A 85 -17.64 -1.37 0.20
C ASN A 85 -17.75 -2.88 0.43
N ASP A 86 -16.87 -3.47 1.26
CA ASP A 86 -16.86 -4.92 1.53
C ASP A 86 -16.80 -5.28 3.03
N SER A 87 -17.51 -4.49 3.84
CA SER A 87 -17.50 -4.62 5.30
C SER A 87 -17.94 -5.99 5.82
N LYS A 88 -18.78 -6.71 5.05
CA LYS A 88 -19.25 -8.07 5.38
C LYS A 88 -18.12 -9.10 5.48
N HIS A 89 -16.99 -8.90 4.80
CA HIS A 89 -15.85 -9.82 4.78
C HIS A 89 -14.73 -9.43 5.75
N LEU A 90 -14.84 -8.29 6.44
CA LEU A 90 -13.78 -7.77 7.32
C LEU A 90 -13.46 -8.71 8.49
N ASN A 91 -14.46 -9.40 9.03
CA ASN A 91 -14.25 -10.33 10.13
C ASN A 91 -13.56 -11.64 9.68
N SER A 92 -13.78 -12.06 8.42
CA SER A 92 -13.22 -13.30 7.87
C SER A 92 -11.75 -13.18 7.45
N VAL A 93 -11.30 -11.99 7.05
CA VAL A 93 -9.91 -11.80 6.60
C VAL A 93 -8.92 -11.83 7.77
N ASN A 94 -7.80 -12.52 7.64
CA ASN A 94 -6.77 -12.67 8.68
C ASN A 94 -5.35 -12.35 8.22
N SER A 95 -5.18 -11.94 6.96
CA SER A 95 -3.89 -11.69 6.33
C SER A 95 -3.95 -10.55 5.31
N ILE A 96 -2.79 -9.98 5.03
CA ILE A 96 -2.55 -9.11 3.87
C ILE A 96 -1.88 -9.97 2.80
N GLN A 97 -2.42 -10.00 1.60
CA GLN A 97 -1.74 -10.56 0.45
C GLN A 97 -1.29 -9.43 -0.48
N ILE A 98 -0.02 -9.42 -0.84
CA ILE A 98 0.55 -8.48 -1.81
C ILE A 98 1.14 -9.25 -2.99
N GLU A 99 0.79 -8.82 -4.19
CA GLU A 99 1.44 -9.27 -5.43
C GLU A 99 2.41 -8.18 -5.88
N ALA A 100 3.70 -8.44 -5.74
CA ALA A 100 4.76 -7.46 -5.97
C ALA A 100 6.08 -8.09 -6.44
N ALA A 101 6.93 -7.24 -7.01
CA ALA A 101 8.31 -7.53 -7.39
C ALA A 101 9.22 -6.39 -6.91
N SER A 102 10.53 -6.61 -6.87
CA SER A 102 11.51 -5.58 -6.50
C SER A 102 11.65 -4.47 -7.54
N GLY A 103 11.13 -4.65 -8.75
CA GLY A 103 11.30 -3.68 -9.85
C GLY A 103 12.75 -3.47 -10.29
N THR A 104 13.66 -4.34 -9.86
CA THR A 104 15.08 -4.32 -10.21
C THR A 104 15.56 -5.76 -10.43
N SER A 105 16.82 -5.94 -10.85
CA SER A 105 17.45 -7.27 -10.92
C SER A 105 17.88 -7.83 -9.56
N LYS A 106 17.73 -7.06 -8.47
CA LYS A 106 18.14 -7.44 -7.11
C LYS A 106 16.92 -7.65 -6.21
N LYS A 107 17.14 -8.31 -5.07
CA LYS A 107 16.15 -8.40 -4.00
C LYS A 107 15.99 -7.04 -3.32
N GLN A 108 14.77 -6.72 -2.91
CA GLN A 108 14.43 -5.46 -2.23
C GLN A 108 13.72 -5.75 -0.91
N LYS A 109 14.17 -5.13 0.19
CA LYS A 109 13.39 -5.10 1.42
C LYS A 109 12.38 -3.96 1.41
N VAL A 110 11.14 -4.28 1.77
CA VAL A 110 10.02 -3.35 1.89
C VAL A 110 9.26 -3.66 3.17
N GLN A 111 8.84 -2.63 3.90
CA GLN A 111 7.91 -2.80 5.01
C GLN A 111 6.48 -2.57 4.54
N ILE A 112 5.62 -3.57 4.75
CA ILE A 112 4.18 -3.46 4.57
C ILE A 112 3.55 -3.36 5.94
N ALA A 113 2.77 -2.31 6.18
CA ALA A 113 2.15 -2.09 7.47
C ALA A 113 0.71 -1.58 7.38
N ILE A 114 -0.09 -1.97 8.35
CA ILE A 114 -1.46 -1.49 8.56
C ILE A 114 -1.42 -0.37 9.58
N GLN A 115 -1.91 0.81 9.20
CA GLN A 115 -2.21 1.91 10.09
C GLN A 115 -3.65 1.83 10.58
N GLN A 116 -3.82 2.02 11.88
CA GLN A 116 -5.12 2.13 12.54
C GLN A 116 -5.48 3.58 12.86
N LYS A 117 -6.79 3.84 13.00
CA LYS A 117 -7.37 5.15 13.37
C LYS A 117 -6.86 5.71 14.71
N ASN A 118 -6.34 4.84 15.59
CA ASN A 118 -5.74 5.23 16.88
C ASN A 118 -4.24 5.57 16.78
N GLY A 119 -3.68 5.60 15.57
CA GLY A 119 -2.27 5.90 15.29
C GLY A 119 -1.30 4.75 15.54
N LEU A 120 -1.77 3.55 15.90
CA LEU A 120 -0.93 2.36 15.92
C LEU A 120 -0.69 1.85 14.50
N VAL A 121 0.53 1.37 14.26
CA VAL A 121 0.92 0.80 12.97
C VAL A 121 1.54 -0.57 13.20
N PHE A 122 1.03 -1.56 12.48
CA PHE A 122 1.43 -2.96 12.59
C PHE A 122 2.02 -3.42 11.25
N GLY A 123 3.31 -3.72 11.22
CA GLY A 123 4.04 -3.99 9.99
C GLY A 123 4.94 -5.21 10.03
N LYS A 124 5.31 -5.67 8.84
CA LYS A 124 6.31 -6.71 8.60
C LYS A 124 7.21 -6.28 7.45
N ILE A 125 8.51 -6.48 7.63
CA ILE A 125 9.48 -6.35 6.54
C ILE A 125 9.44 -7.63 5.72
N ILE A 126 9.22 -7.51 4.43
CA ILE A 126 9.27 -8.58 3.45
C ILE A 126 10.43 -8.33 2.48
N GLU A 127 10.90 -9.41 1.85
CA GLU A 127 11.91 -9.35 0.80
C GLU A 127 11.26 -9.68 -0.54
N LEU A 128 11.21 -8.69 -1.43
CA LEU A 128 10.73 -8.84 -2.80
C LEU A 128 11.86 -9.36 -3.69
N THR A 129 11.52 -10.25 -4.62
CA THR A 129 12.43 -10.76 -5.65
C THR A 129 12.21 -10.00 -6.96
N PRO A 130 13.11 -10.13 -7.96
CA PRO A 130 12.92 -9.55 -9.30
C PRO A 130 11.65 -10.02 -10.01
N GLU A 131 11.17 -11.22 -9.66
CA GLU A 131 9.97 -11.83 -10.22
C GLU A 131 8.71 -11.41 -9.46
N MET A 132 7.62 -11.21 -10.19
CA MET A 132 6.32 -10.91 -9.59
C MET A 132 5.83 -12.12 -8.80
N THR A 133 5.71 -11.96 -7.48
CA THR A 133 5.31 -13.03 -6.58
C THR A 133 4.20 -12.58 -5.65
N SER A 134 3.41 -13.54 -5.17
CA SER A 134 2.36 -13.27 -4.20
C SER A 134 2.82 -13.68 -2.81
N ILE A 135 2.84 -12.72 -1.89
CA ILE A 135 3.31 -12.89 -0.52
C ILE A 135 2.13 -12.68 0.41
N SER A 136 1.83 -13.67 1.26
CA SER A 136 0.83 -13.56 2.32
C SER A 136 1.49 -13.23 3.65
N ILE A 137 0.95 -12.24 4.36
CA ILE A 137 1.38 -11.78 5.67
C ILE A 137 0.21 -11.95 6.63
N PRO A 138 0.21 -13.01 7.47
CA PRO A 138 -0.77 -13.16 8.54
C PRO A 138 -0.75 -11.94 9.47
N PHE A 139 -1.91 -11.48 9.95
CA PHE A 139 -1.98 -10.38 10.93
C PHE A 139 -1.23 -10.72 12.23
N SER A 140 -1.15 -12.01 12.58
CA SER A 140 -0.37 -12.51 13.72
C SER A 140 1.13 -12.26 13.60
N ASP A 141 1.64 -12.08 12.37
CA ASP A 141 3.07 -11.84 12.12
C ASP A 141 3.43 -10.36 12.15
N LEU A 142 2.43 -9.47 12.19
CA LEU A 142 2.65 -8.04 12.21
C LEU A 142 3.14 -7.62 13.59
N LYS A 143 4.16 -6.76 13.59
CA LYS A 143 4.73 -6.18 14.81
C LYS A 143 4.48 -4.68 14.82
N ILE A 144 4.46 -4.09 16.00
CA ILE A 144 4.34 -2.64 16.11
C ILE A 144 5.57 -2.00 15.46
N VAL A 145 5.30 -1.03 14.59
CA VAL A 145 6.30 -0.23 13.88
C VAL A 145 5.95 1.24 14.02
N PRO A 146 6.92 2.16 13.88
CA PRO A 146 6.63 3.59 13.93
C PRO A 146 5.66 4.03 12.83
N MET A 147 4.72 4.90 13.19
CA MET A 147 3.87 5.58 12.23
C MET A 147 4.66 6.71 11.57
N VAL A 148 4.72 6.74 10.24
CA VAL A 148 5.31 7.88 9.53
C VAL A 148 4.27 9.00 9.44
N LEU A 149 4.65 10.22 9.79
CA LEU A 149 3.78 11.38 9.66
C LEU A 149 3.81 11.91 8.21
N LEU A 150 2.69 11.73 7.49
CA LEU A 150 2.49 12.24 6.14
C LEU A 150 1.24 13.15 6.10
N PRO A 151 1.31 14.35 5.46
CA PRO A 151 2.53 14.97 4.94
C PRO A 151 3.55 15.28 6.04
N ARG A 152 4.83 15.42 5.67
CA ARG A 152 5.91 15.66 6.66
C ARG A 152 5.57 16.91 7.49
N PRO A 153 5.60 16.83 8.82
CA PRO A 153 5.29 17.98 9.67
C PRO A 153 6.31 19.10 9.47
N TYR A 154 5.81 20.34 9.52
CA TYR A 154 6.63 21.56 9.56
C TYR A 154 6.64 22.11 10.99
N PRO A 155 7.75 22.70 11.48
CA PRO A 155 9.05 22.84 10.80
C PRO A 155 9.86 21.54 10.71
N GLY A 156 10.90 21.50 9.87
CA GLY A 156 11.60 20.26 9.51
C GLY A 156 12.30 19.49 10.65
N PHE A 157 12.47 20.09 11.82
CA PHE A 157 12.99 19.45 13.04
C PHE A 157 11.94 18.64 13.81
N GLN A 158 10.66 18.74 13.44
CA GLN A 158 9.62 17.92 14.04
C GLN A 158 9.85 16.44 13.75
N SER A 159 9.42 15.59 14.67
CA SER A 159 9.59 14.14 14.53
C SER A 159 8.97 13.64 13.22
N TYR A 160 9.72 12.83 12.49
CA TYR A 160 9.20 12.12 11.31
C TYR A 160 8.27 10.96 11.70
N TRP A 161 8.45 10.43 12.91
CA TRP A 161 7.69 9.30 13.44
C TRP A 161 6.76 9.74 14.55
N PHE A 162 5.57 9.13 14.58
CA PHE A 162 4.63 9.19 15.69
C PHE A 162 4.60 7.85 16.43
N SER A 163 4.43 7.94 17.76
CA SER A 163 4.24 6.78 18.63
C SER A 163 2.93 6.96 19.38
N SER A 164 1.96 6.07 19.10
CA SER A 164 0.68 6.08 19.79
C SER A 164 0.82 5.56 21.22
N LEU A 165 0.04 6.15 22.14
CA LEU A 165 -0.13 5.67 23.51
C LEU A 165 -1.33 4.72 23.65
N ALA A 166 -2.04 4.41 22.56
CA ALA A 166 -3.16 3.48 22.57
C ALA A 166 -2.74 2.06 23.00
N PRO A 167 -3.66 1.24 23.53
CA PRO A 167 -3.39 -0.16 23.82
C PRO A 167 -2.83 -0.87 22.59
N GLN A 168 -1.68 -1.54 22.77
CA GLN A 168 -0.88 -2.19 21.72
C GLN A 168 -1.52 -3.49 21.19
N GLN A 169 -2.80 -3.42 20.80
CA GLN A 169 -3.59 -4.54 20.31
C GLN A 169 -4.05 -4.27 18.88
N PHE A 170 -3.91 -5.26 18.02
CA PHE A 170 -4.40 -5.17 16.65
C PHE A 170 -5.93 -5.37 16.60
N ASP A 171 -6.64 -4.45 15.94
CA ASP A 171 -8.07 -4.49 15.67
C ASP A 171 -8.32 -4.20 14.17
N LYS A 172 -8.97 -5.14 13.49
CA LYS A 172 -9.31 -5.04 12.06
C LYS A 172 -10.33 -3.93 11.78
N THR A 173 -11.17 -3.59 12.75
CA THR A 173 -12.21 -2.56 12.59
C THR A 173 -11.62 -1.16 12.59
N LEU A 174 -10.39 -1.01 13.08
CA LEU A 174 -9.67 0.25 13.12
C LEU A 174 -8.76 0.49 11.91
N ILE A 175 -8.69 -0.44 10.95
CA ILE A 175 -7.84 -0.28 9.75
C ILE A 175 -8.26 1.01 9.00
N GLU A 176 -7.27 1.85 8.72
CA GLU A 176 -7.46 3.15 8.07
C GLU A 176 -6.65 3.28 6.78
N ALA A 177 -5.38 2.87 6.84
CA ALA A 177 -4.45 2.99 5.72
C ALA A 177 -3.45 1.84 5.69
N LEU A 178 -2.90 1.58 4.51
CA LEU A 178 -1.64 0.85 4.38
C LEU A 178 -0.48 1.84 4.36
N GLN A 179 0.53 1.61 5.18
CA GLN A 179 1.81 2.30 5.18
C GLN A 179 2.86 1.41 4.52
N ILE A 180 3.42 1.85 3.40
CA ILE A 180 4.38 1.10 2.60
C ILE A 180 5.70 1.88 2.59
N SER A 181 6.77 1.24 3.06
CA SER A 181 8.05 1.90 3.31
C SER A 181 9.21 1.19 2.63
N ILE A 182 10.07 1.96 1.96
CA ILE A 182 11.40 1.56 1.47
C ILE A 182 12.44 2.22 2.38
N GLY A 183 13.34 1.43 2.97
CA GLY A 183 14.31 1.92 3.95
C GLY A 183 14.45 0.95 5.12
N PRO A 184 13.36 0.63 5.84
CA PRO A 184 13.40 -0.30 6.96
C PRO A 184 14.01 -1.65 6.57
N GLY A 185 15.03 -2.08 7.31
CA GLY A 185 15.74 -3.35 7.11
C GLY A 185 16.81 -3.34 6.01
N ILE A 186 16.95 -2.28 5.23
CA ILE A 186 18.03 -2.12 4.25
C ILE A 186 19.35 -1.84 4.99
N ASN A 187 20.41 -2.52 4.60
CA ASN A 187 21.73 -2.32 5.21
C ASN A 187 22.28 -0.93 4.84
N LYS A 188 23.06 -0.31 5.74
CA LYS A 188 23.53 1.07 5.58
C LYS A 188 24.36 1.29 4.32
N GLU A 189 25.12 0.27 3.91
CA GLU A 189 25.96 0.30 2.70
C GLU A 189 25.12 0.39 1.42
N ASN A 190 23.89 -0.13 1.46
CA ASN A 190 23.01 -0.21 0.30
C ASN A 190 22.05 1.00 0.21
N LEU A 191 22.02 1.90 1.19
CA LEU A 191 21.10 3.05 1.21
C LEU A 191 21.35 4.04 0.06
N SER A 192 22.56 4.08 -0.50
CA SER A 192 22.89 4.89 -1.66
C SER A 192 22.56 4.23 -3.00
N GLU A 193 22.17 2.95 -3.01
CA GLU A 193 21.76 2.27 -4.23
C GLU A 193 20.32 2.63 -4.61
N TYR A 194 20.01 2.50 -5.90
CA TYR A 194 18.65 2.57 -6.40
C TYR A 194 17.77 1.51 -5.73
N GLN A 195 16.64 1.94 -5.18
CA GLN A 195 15.64 1.07 -4.57
C GLN A 195 14.35 1.14 -5.41
N GLY A 196 13.66 0.02 -5.53
CA GLY A 196 12.43 -0.05 -6.32
C GLY A 196 11.43 -1.04 -5.75
N MET A 197 10.19 -0.90 -6.15
CA MET A 197 9.18 -1.95 -6.04
C MET A 197 8.16 -1.78 -7.17
N MET A 198 7.57 -2.90 -7.59
CA MET A 198 6.42 -2.94 -8.48
C MET A 198 5.29 -3.64 -7.75
N ILE A 199 4.12 -3.01 -7.64
CA ILE A 199 2.95 -3.57 -6.98
C ILE A 199 1.86 -3.77 -8.03
N ARG A 200 1.32 -4.98 -8.13
CA ARG A 200 0.16 -5.27 -8.97
C ARG A 200 -1.14 -5.22 -8.18
N LYS A 201 -1.15 -5.89 -7.02
CA LYS A 201 -2.39 -6.09 -6.25
C LYS A 201 -2.11 -6.14 -4.76
N ILE A 202 -3.04 -5.61 -3.97
CA ILE A 202 -3.06 -5.79 -2.51
C ILE A 202 -4.47 -6.17 -2.09
N LEU A 203 -4.57 -7.24 -1.30
CA LEU A 203 -5.82 -7.83 -0.83
C LEU A 203 -5.75 -8.06 0.68
N LEU A 204 -6.92 -8.09 1.32
CA LEU A 204 -7.09 -8.79 2.60
C LEU A 204 -7.72 -10.15 2.32
N LYS A 205 -7.20 -11.20 2.97
CA LYS A 205 -7.67 -12.58 2.87
C LYS A 205 -7.81 -13.22 4.23
#